data_AF-A0A7H8N1F2-F1
#
_entry.id   AF-A0A7H8N1F2-F1
#
_cell.length_a   1.000
_cell.length_b   1.000
_cell.length_c   1.000
_cell.angle_alpha   90.00
_cell.angle_beta   90.00
_cell.angle_gamma   90.00
#
_symmetry.space_group_name_H-M   'P 1'
#
loop_
_entity.id
_entity.type
_entity.pdbx_description
1 polymer ?
#
loop_
_entity_poly.entity_id
_entity_poly.type
_entity_poly.pdbx_seq_one_letter_code
_entity_poly.pdbx_strand_id
1 'polypeptide(L)' 'MGKGSTKSEVKHFQTLKDGRIGCWIWNCGLPATRWIDMERYGIRRWLSTAYCDHHGDSQPESSDHTHRERRIKEEKNK' A
#
# COMPACT_ATOMS: atom_id res chain seq x y z
N MET A 1 -7.50 -24.40 -6.33
CA MET A 1 -6.35 -23.56 -5.93
C MET A 1 -6.20 -22.45 -6.97
N GLY A 2 -6.57 -21.22 -6.60
CA GLY A 2 -6.92 -20.14 -7.52
C GLY A 2 -5.75 -19.63 -8.37
N LYS A 3 -6.03 -19.46 -9.66
CA LYS A 3 -5.16 -18.94 -10.73
C LYS A 3 -4.45 -17.66 -10.29
N GLY A 4 -3.11 -17.66 -10.42
CA GLY A 4 -2.29 -16.47 -10.25
C GLY A 4 -2.80 -15.34 -11.14
N SER A 5 -3.23 -14.25 -10.51
CA SER A 5 -3.71 -13.07 -11.23
C SER A 5 -2.52 -12.44 -11.96
N THR A 6 -2.57 -12.46 -13.30
CA THR A 6 -1.66 -11.77 -14.21
C THR A 6 -1.86 -10.25 -14.21
N LYS A 7 -2.26 -9.64 -13.07
CA LYS A 7 -2.55 -8.21 -12.97
C LYS A 7 -1.34 -7.43 -12.46
N SER A 8 -1.09 -6.32 -13.14
CA SER A 8 0.15 -5.54 -13.20
C SER A 8 0.58 -4.77 -11.95
N GLU A 9 -0.03 -4.96 -10.79
CA GLU A 9 0.32 -4.28 -9.53
C GLU A 9 -0.30 -5.07 -8.36
N VAL A 10 0.49 -5.41 -7.34
CA VAL A 10 -0.02 -6.06 -6.12
C VAL A 10 -0.28 -4.98 -5.09
N LYS A 11 -1.49 -4.94 -4.51
CA LYS A 11 -1.89 -3.93 -3.52
C LYS A 11 -2.21 -4.59 -2.18
N HIS A 12 -1.58 -4.11 -1.12
CA HIS A 12 -1.82 -4.50 0.26
C HIS A 12 -2.47 -3.34 1.01
N PHE A 13 -3.74 -3.48 1.35
CA PHE A 13 -4.50 -2.50 2.12
C PHE A 13 -5.68 -3.19 2.79
N GLN A 14 -6.25 -2.56 3.80
CA GLN A 14 -7.53 -2.98 4.35
C GLN A 14 -8.64 -2.15 3.74
N THR A 15 -9.81 -2.73 3.49
CA THR A 15 -10.98 -1.96 3.10
C THR A 15 -11.74 -1.58 4.37
N LEU A 16 -11.90 -0.29 4.63
CA LEU A 16 -12.67 0.20 5.76
C LEU A 16 -14.18 0.09 5.49
N LYS A 17 -15.00 0.18 6.54
CA LYS A 17 -16.47 0.03 6.46
C LYS A 17 -17.12 1.07 5.55
N ASP A 18 -16.49 2.22 5.39
CA ASP A 18 -16.90 3.34 4.55
C ASP A 18 -16.34 3.24 3.12
N GLY A 19 -15.70 2.13 2.77
CA GLY A 19 -15.12 1.90 1.44
C GLY A 19 -13.78 2.60 1.21
N ARG A 20 -13.23 3.31 2.21
CA ARG A 20 -11.91 3.94 2.10
C ARG A 20 -10.80 2.91 2.16
N ILE A 21 -9.65 3.30 1.62
CA ILE A 21 -8.40 2.56 1.77
C ILE A 21 -7.93 2.74 3.21
N GLY A 22 -7.89 1.64 3.94
CA GLY A 22 -7.36 1.54 5.29
C GLY A 22 -5.91 1.08 5.31
N CYS A 23 -5.25 1.38 6.42
CA CYS A 23 -3.89 0.92 6.67
C CYS A 23 -3.81 -0.61 6.59
N TRP A 24 -2.75 -1.12 5.95
CA TRP A 24 -2.50 -2.55 5.84
C TRP A 24 -2.29 -3.23 7.20
N ILE A 25 -1.74 -2.53 8.19
CA ILE A 25 -1.41 -3.08 9.52
C ILE A 25 -2.65 -3.68 10.17
N TRP A 26 -2.55 -4.95 10.53
CA TRP A 26 -3.66 -5.70 11.12
C TRP A 26 -4.18 -5.02 12.38
N ASN A 27 -5.51 -4.92 12.51
CA ASN A 27 -6.21 -4.21 13.59
C ASN A 27 -5.94 -2.70 13.70
N CYS A 28 -5.33 -2.06 12.71
CA CYS A 28 -5.16 -0.59 12.72
C CYS A 28 -6.52 0.12 12.63
N GLY A 29 -7.36 -0.22 11.65
CA GLY A 29 -8.68 0.37 11.47
C GLY A 29 -8.70 1.87 11.09
N LEU A 30 -7.54 2.48 10.84
CA LEU A 30 -7.42 3.88 10.41
C LEU A 30 -7.33 4.00 8.88
N PRO A 31 -7.81 5.12 8.30
CA PRO A 31 -7.63 5.41 6.88
C PRO A 31 -6.16 5.53 6.55
N ALA A 32 -5.75 4.92 5.45
CA ALA A 32 -4.42 5.09 4.92
C ALA A 32 -4.28 6.46 4.25
N THR A 33 -3.14 7.09 4.46
CA THR A 33 -2.79 8.42 3.96
C THR A 33 -1.79 8.33 2.80
N ARG A 34 -1.13 7.18 2.65
CA ARG A 34 -0.08 6.97 1.66
C ARG A 34 0.02 5.51 1.20
N TRP A 35 0.53 5.35 -0.02
CA TRP A 35 1.02 4.11 -0.59
C TRP A 35 2.54 4.13 -0.56
N ILE A 36 3.13 3.03 -0.11
CA ILE A 36 4.54 2.73 -0.30
C ILE A 36 4.60 1.69 -1.41
N ASP A 37 5.10 2.06 -2.58
CA ASP A 37 5.34 1.12 -3.65
C ASP A 37 6.79 0.66 -3.63
N MET A 38 7.00 -0.65 -3.60
CA MET A 38 8.33 -1.27 -3.68
C MET A 38 8.48 -1.97 -5.01
N GLU A 39 9.62 -1.77 -5.67
CA GLU A 39 10.00 -2.56 -6.83
C GLU A 39 10.47 -3.95 -6.40
N ARG A 40 9.88 -5.00 -6.96
CA ARG A 40 10.29 -6.37 -6.67
C ARG A 40 11.45 -6.77 -7.57
N TYR A 41 12.68 -6.63 -7.08
CA TYR A 41 13.92 -7.18 -7.69
C TYR A 41 14.06 -6.92 -9.20
N GLY A 42 14.02 -5.65 -9.64
CA GLY A 42 14.22 -5.30 -11.06
C GLY A 42 13.05 -5.64 -11.99
N ILE A 43 11.96 -6.21 -11.45
CA ILE A 43 10.72 -6.45 -12.19
C ILE A 43 9.85 -5.22 -11.98
N ARG A 44 9.34 -4.61 -13.07
CA ARG A 44 8.40 -3.45 -13.08
C ARG A 44 7.02 -3.77 -12.46
N ARG A 45 6.94 -4.73 -11.54
CA ARG A 45 5.78 -5.05 -10.72
C ARG A 45 5.93 -4.34 -9.40
N TRP A 46 5.10 -3.34 -9.20
CA TRP A 46 5.04 -2.59 -7.97
C TRP A 46 4.22 -3.36 -6.93
N LEU A 47 4.79 -3.51 -5.75
CA LEU A 47 4.07 -3.90 -4.54
C LEU A 47 3.68 -2.64 -3.79
N SER A 48 2.43 -2.22 -3.92
CA SER A 48 1.86 -1.04 -3.25
C SER A 48 1.28 -1.43 -1.91
N THR A 49 1.80 -0.90 -0.80
CA THR A 49 1.26 -1.15 0.55
C THR A 49 0.74 0.16 1.15
N ALA A 50 -0.50 0.17 1.63
CA ALA A 50 -1.14 1.35 2.19
C ALA A 50 -0.82 1.51 3.69
N TYR A 51 -0.35 2.68 4.08
CA TYR A 51 -0.05 3.02 5.47
C TYR A 51 -0.78 4.30 5.90
N CYS A 52 -1.10 4.38 7.18
CA CYS A 52 -1.58 5.61 7.81
C CYS A 52 -0.43 6.31 8.53
N ASP A 53 -0.57 7.60 8.83
CA ASP A 53 0.50 8.38 9.47
C ASP A 53 0.85 7.90 10.89
N HIS A 54 -0.05 7.18 11.54
CA HIS A 54 0.18 6.58 12.86
C HIS A 54 1.13 5.38 12.83
N HIS A 55 1.17 4.66 11.70
CA HIS A 55 2.08 3.54 11.53
C HIS A 55 3.24 4.03 10.68
N GLY A 56 4.41 4.11 11.32
CA GLY A 56 5.66 4.48 10.65
C GLY A 56 5.86 3.61 9.41
N ASP A 57 6.61 4.16 8.45
CA ASP A 57 7.06 3.41 7.30
C ASP A 57 7.72 2.13 7.81
N SER A 58 7.02 0.99 7.71
CA SER A 58 7.70 -0.30 7.81
C SER A 58 8.45 -0.45 6.48
N GLN A 59 9.39 0.46 6.24
CA GLN A 59 10.32 0.38 5.14
C GLN A 59 11.26 -0.77 5.48
N PRO A 60 11.48 -1.73 4.56
CA PRO A 60 12.69 -2.50 4.63
C PRO A 60 13.85 -1.49 4.51
N GLU A 61 14.72 -1.40 5.52
CA GLU A 61 15.98 -0.61 5.54
C GLU A 61 16.99 -1.05 4.44
N SER A 62 16.52 -1.76 3.42
CA SER A 62 17.33 -2.22 2.30
C SER A 62 17.47 -1.10 1.29
N SER A 63 18.59 -0.38 1.41
CA SER A 63 19.06 0.66 0.50
C SER A 63 19.11 0.23 -0.98
N ASP A 64 19.03 -1.08 -1.25
CA ASP A 64 19.11 -1.70 -2.59
C ASP A 64 17.77 -1.78 -3.34
N HIS A 65 16.65 -1.41 -2.72
CA HIS A 65 15.33 -1.48 -3.35
C HIS A 65 14.73 -0.09 -3.61
N THR A 66 14.42 0.18 -4.88
CA THR A 66 13.66 1.36 -5.30
C THR A 66 12.29 1.35 -4.64
N HIS A 67 12.06 2.32 -3.75
CA HIS A 67 10.76 2.59 -3.15
C HIS A 67 10.26 3.96 -3.60
N ARG A 68 8.95 4.09 -3.74
CA ARG A 68 8.28 5.38 -3.98
C ARG A 68 7.12 5.54 -3.01
N GLU A 69 6.98 6.72 -2.45
CA GLU A 69 5.81 7.11 -1.67
C GLU A 69 4.81 7.84 -2.57
N ARG A 70 3.54 7.47 -2.51
CA ARG A 70 2.44 8.19 -3.15
C ARG A 70 1.35 8.51 -2.14
N ARG A 71 1.02 9.79 -1.94
CA ARG A 71 -0.11 10.17 -1.09
C ARG A 71 -1.44 9.66 -1.65
N ILE A 72 -2.28 9.14 -0.77
CA ILE A 72 -3.68 8.83 -1.07
C ILE A 72 -4.44 10.14 -0.97
N LYS A 73 -4.94 10.65 -2.10
CA LYS A 73 -5.87 11.77 -2.06
C LYS A 73 -7.15 11.23 -1.41
N GLU A 74 -7.44 11.68 -0.19
CA GLU A 74 -8.77 11.56 0.36
C GLU A 74 -9.69 12.32 -0.59
N GLU A 75 -10.49 11.59 -1.37
CA GLU A 75 -11.59 12.21 -2.09
C GLU A 75 -12.53 12.76 -1.03
N LYS A 76 -12.36 14.05 -0.70
CA LYS A 76 -13.37 14.84 -0.02
C LYS A 76 -14.56 14.87 -0.96
N ASN A 77 -15.44 13.87 -0.82
CA ASN A 77 -16.72 13.85 -1.49
C ASN A 77 -17.45 15.11 -1.01
N LYS A 78 -17.58 16.10 -1.90
CA LYS A 78 -18.23 17.38 -1.65
C LYS A 78 -19.73 17.23 -1.87
#